data_AF-A0A849RQN0-F1
#
_entry.id   AF-A0A849RQN0-F1
#
_cell.length_a   1.000
_cell.length_b   1.000
_cell.length_c   1.000
_cell.angle_alpha   90.00
_cell.angle_beta   90.00
_cell.angle_gamma   90.00
#
_symmetry.space_group_name_H-M   'P 1'
#
loop_
_entity.id
_entity.type
_entity.pdbx_description
1 polymer ?
#
loop_
_entity_poly.entity_id
_entity_poly.type
_entity_poly.pdbx_seq_one_letter_code
_entity_poly.pdbx_strand_id
1 'polypeptide(L)'
;MFKIKKKIEKPKLPVLYNVIEDYSEFDAPGNVTACAMTHLEDLPGHAKILSESYGVPLATMTELLAQGGVYVYPAEGGLLTRGLFACVIDPAGVLPKRTFVLDLMQFAETEHLARARSLPMAEAAYEIFHRTLPDELKEKLEQKNLGLDYRMIDRAVAKGGDIKYIDFRKDWSPHFKRLCIMPDGRLVETGGLEEFAQLHGITLAQAKQLIEEGGTLEVGAEVLACQIVNGQSSVARFGAKNYLKAKELAASKGVHILDALSEVAYNDPVMMRGLVRKELSGGR
;
A
#
# COMPACT_ATOMS: atom_id res chain seq x y z
N MET A 1 -23.50 32.43 -32.56
CA MET A 1 -22.63 32.76 -31.41
C MET A 1 -22.55 31.53 -30.50
N PHE A 2 -21.48 30.74 -30.59
CA PHE A 2 -21.36 29.45 -29.89
C PHE A 2 -20.95 29.69 -28.43
N LYS A 3 -21.84 29.38 -27.48
CA LYS A 3 -21.54 29.41 -26.04
C LYS A 3 -20.70 28.18 -25.68
N ILE A 4 -19.41 28.38 -25.42
CA ILE A 4 -18.53 27.35 -24.86
C ILE A 4 -18.99 27.08 -23.43
N LYS A 5 -19.58 25.90 -23.19
CA LYS A 5 -19.84 25.40 -21.82
C LYS A 5 -18.50 25.15 -21.15
N LYS A 6 -18.20 25.89 -20.07
CA LYS A 6 -17.09 25.60 -19.15
C LYS A 6 -17.21 24.13 -18.73
N LYS A 7 -16.22 23.32 -19.10
CA LYS A 7 -16.07 21.95 -18.61
C LYS A 7 -16.05 22.05 -17.08
N ILE A 8 -17.04 21.45 -16.42
CA ILE A 8 -16.98 21.23 -14.98
C ILE A 8 -15.79 20.30 -14.79
N GLU A 9 -14.69 20.82 -14.24
CA GLU A 9 -13.59 19.97 -13.80
C GLU A 9 -14.18 18.94 -12.84
N LYS A 10 -14.05 17.65 -13.17
CA LYS A 10 -14.32 16.60 -12.19
C LYS A 10 -13.46 16.93 -10.97
N PRO A 11 -14.01 16.93 -9.74
CA PRO A 11 -13.18 17.10 -8.57
C PRO A 11 -12.07 16.04 -8.64
N LYS A 12 -10.81 16.49 -8.67
CA LYS A 12 -9.68 15.56 -8.50
C LYS A 12 -9.93 14.84 -7.19
N LEU A 13 -9.93 13.51 -7.24
CA LEU A 13 -9.95 12.69 -6.03
C LEU A 13 -8.81 13.18 -5.12
N PRO A 14 -9.05 13.32 -3.80
CA PRO A 14 -8.00 13.75 -2.89
C PRO A 14 -6.82 12.80 -3.01
N VAL A 15 -5.70 13.32 -3.50
CA VAL A 15 -4.43 12.59 -3.50
C VAL A 15 -3.98 12.54 -2.05
N LEU A 16 -4.09 11.38 -1.41
CA LEU A 16 -3.75 11.21 0.00
C LEU A 16 -2.28 11.58 0.27
N TYR A 17 -1.40 11.14 -0.64
CA TYR A 17 0.04 11.40 -0.61
C TYR A 17 0.50 12.00 -1.92
N ASN A 18 1.14 13.14 -1.85
CA ASN A 18 1.66 13.86 -3.03
C ASN A 18 3.19 13.73 -3.15
N VAL A 19 3.82 12.98 -2.25
CA VAL A 19 5.23 12.57 -2.28
C VAL A 19 5.27 11.07 -1.97
N ILE A 20 5.98 10.29 -2.79
CA ILE A 20 6.17 8.85 -2.59
C ILE A 20 7.64 8.53 -2.85
N GLU A 21 8.31 7.94 -1.87
CA GLU A 21 9.64 7.34 -2.03
C GLU A 21 9.58 5.86 -1.68
N ASP A 22 10.12 5.01 -2.55
CA ASP A 22 10.02 3.56 -2.45
C ASP A 22 11.36 2.95 -2.06
N TYR A 23 11.37 2.21 -0.95
CA TYR A 23 12.51 1.44 -0.44
C TYR A 23 12.12 -0.03 -0.28
N SER A 24 11.17 -0.53 -1.07
CA SER A 24 10.71 -1.92 -1.05
C SER A 24 11.74 -2.92 -1.60
N GLU A 25 12.83 -2.45 -2.21
CA GLU A 25 13.93 -3.30 -2.68
C GLU A 25 14.84 -3.84 -1.56
N PHE A 26 14.75 -3.28 -0.35
CA PHE A 26 15.49 -3.75 0.82
C PHE A 26 14.81 -4.95 1.48
N ASP A 27 15.55 -5.74 2.26
CA ASP A 27 14.97 -6.86 2.99
C ASP A 27 14.09 -6.40 4.18
N ALA A 28 13.10 -7.21 4.54
CA ALA A 28 12.33 -7.00 5.76
C ALA A 28 13.23 -7.08 7.00
N PRO A 29 13.01 -6.24 8.03
CA PRO A 29 11.88 -5.31 8.20
C PRO A 29 12.14 -3.89 7.64
N GLY A 30 13.17 -3.69 6.81
CA GLY A 30 13.56 -2.41 6.23
C GLY A 30 12.85 -2.03 4.93
N ASN A 31 12.16 -2.98 4.29
CA ASN A 31 11.30 -2.70 3.14
C ASN A 31 10.15 -1.75 3.52
N VAL A 32 10.15 -0.56 2.94
CA VAL A 32 9.17 0.48 3.30
C VAL A 32 8.95 1.45 2.15
N THR A 33 7.73 1.95 2.00
CA THR A 33 7.42 3.10 1.17
C THR A 33 7.11 4.29 2.08
N ALA A 34 7.83 5.40 1.91
CA ALA A 34 7.53 6.66 2.56
C ALA A 34 6.49 7.44 1.75
N CYS A 35 5.25 7.44 2.24
CA CYS A 35 4.12 8.13 1.63
C CYS A 35 3.86 9.45 2.34
N ALA A 36 4.27 10.58 1.77
CA ALA A 36 4.25 11.88 2.42
C ALA A 36 3.25 12.86 1.78
N MET A 37 2.84 13.85 2.57
CA MET A 37 1.98 14.94 2.12
C MET A 37 2.49 16.32 2.58
N THR A 38 2.44 17.29 1.66
CA THR A 38 2.73 18.71 1.96
C THR A 38 1.45 19.52 2.20
N HIS A 39 0.28 19.00 1.84
CA HIS A 39 -1.00 19.68 2.09
C HIS A 39 -1.48 19.48 3.53
N LEU A 40 -2.49 20.28 3.92
CA LEU A 40 -3.19 20.06 5.19
C LEU A 40 -3.94 18.73 5.15
N GLU A 41 -3.93 18.05 6.29
CA GLU A 41 -4.58 16.75 6.48
C GLU A 41 -6.10 16.89 6.49
N ASP A 42 -6.78 16.13 5.63
CA ASP A 42 -8.22 15.86 5.72
C ASP A 42 -8.43 14.70 6.70
N LEU A 43 -8.48 15.01 8.01
CA LEU A 43 -8.50 14.01 9.07
C LEU A 43 -9.60 12.94 8.88
N PRO A 44 -10.88 13.28 8.60
CA PRO A 44 -11.91 12.27 8.36
C PRO A 44 -11.62 11.34 7.18
N GLY A 45 -11.20 11.90 6.04
CA GLY A 45 -10.87 11.12 4.84
C GLY A 45 -9.65 10.23 5.08
N HIS A 46 -8.64 10.77 5.76
CA HIS A 46 -7.41 10.07 6.07
C HIS A 46 -7.63 8.92 7.06
N ALA A 47 -8.39 9.18 8.15
CA ALA A 47 -8.73 8.18 9.14
C ALA A 47 -9.48 7.00 8.52
N LYS A 48 -10.41 7.28 7.59
CA LYS A 48 -11.12 6.23 6.84
C LYS A 48 -10.14 5.35 6.07
N ILE A 49 -9.27 5.96 5.26
CA ILE A 49 -8.34 5.20 4.41
C ILE A 49 -7.34 4.40 5.25
N LEU A 50 -6.78 4.98 6.32
CA LEU A 50 -5.84 4.27 7.18
C LEU A 50 -6.49 3.19 8.02
N SER A 51 -7.72 3.42 8.50
CA SER A 51 -8.51 2.42 9.22
C SER A 51 -8.69 1.16 8.37
N GLU A 52 -9.11 1.34 7.11
CA GLU A 52 -9.25 0.26 6.13
C GLU A 52 -7.89 -0.38 5.78
N SER A 53 -6.84 0.43 5.57
CA SER A 53 -5.51 -0.05 5.18
C SER A 53 -4.83 -0.90 6.25
N TYR A 54 -5.01 -0.53 7.52
CA TYR A 54 -4.28 -1.12 8.65
C TYR A 54 -5.15 -2.03 9.52
N GLY A 55 -6.47 -2.11 9.25
CA GLY A 55 -7.39 -2.91 10.05
C GLY A 55 -7.55 -2.37 11.48
N VAL A 56 -7.39 -1.06 11.67
CA VAL A 56 -7.60 -0.38 12.96
C VAL A 56 -9.02 0.19 12.95
N PRO A 57 -9.84 0.04 14.02
CA PRO A 57 -11.19 0.59 14.05
C PRO A 57 -11.20 2.10 13.75
N LEU A 58 -12.17 2.56 12.95
CA LEU A 58 -12.21 3.96 12.47
C LEU A 58 -12.16 5.00 13.59
N ALA A 59 -12.91 4.78 14.68
CA ALA A 59 -12.90 5.68 15.83
C ALA A 59 -11.50 5.76 16.45
N THR A 60 -10.84 4.62 16.62
CA THR A 60 -9.47 4.52 17.14
C THR A 60 -8.47 5.17 16.21
N MET A 61 -8.55 4.93 14.90
CA MET A 61 -7.68 5.58 13.91
C MET A 61 -7.85 7.10 13.92
N THR A 62 -9.08 7.59 14.05
CA THR A 62 -9.37 9.03 14.14
C THR A 62 -8.71 9.64 15.38
N GLU A 63 -8.81 8.96 16.53
CA GLU A 63 -8.18 9.39 17.77
C GLU A 63 -6.64 9.39 17.69
N LEU A 64 -6.05 8.32 17.16
CA LEU A 64 -4.60 8.22 16.95
C LEU A 64 -4.08 9.33 16.03
N LEU A 65 -4.76 9.61 14.92
CA LEU A 65 -4.37 10.69 14.03
C LEU A 65 -4.55 12.07 14.68
N ALA A 66 -5.50 12.25 15.59
CA ALA A 66 -5.72 13.52 16.27
C ALA A 66 -4.72 13.77 17.42
N GLN A 67 -4.39 12.73 18.20
CA GLN A 67 -3.68 12.86 19.48
C GLN A 67 -2.31 12.18 19.51
N GLY A 68 -2.00 11.34 18.52
CA GLY A 68 -0.86 10.44 18.57
C GLY A 68 -1.13 9.23 19.48
N GLY A 69 -0.16 8.34 19.57
CA GLY A 69 -0.22 7.14 20.40
C GLY A 69 -0.03 5.87 19.60
N VAL A 70 -0.47 4.76 20.20
CA VAL A 70 -0.28 3.42 19.64
C VAL A 70 -1.56 2.61 19.71
N TYR A 71 -1.74 1.73 18.73
CA TYR A 71 -2.74 0.67 18.75
C TYR A 71 -2.01 -0.66 18.68
N VAL A 72 -2.18 -1.45 19.73
CA VAL A 72 -1.66 -2.82 19.79
C VAL A 72 -2.72 -3.73 19.21
N TYR A 73 -2.34 -4.55 18.22
CA TYR A 73 -3.26 -5.47 17.59
C TYR A 73 -3.66 -6.58 18.57
N PRO A 74 -4.96 -6.96 18.64
CA PRO A 74 -5.39 -8.04 19.52
C PRO A 74 -4.80 -9.37 19.07
N ALA A 75 -4.51 -10.25 20.03
CA ALA A 75 -4.03 -11.61 19.76
C ALA A 75 -5.17 -12.52 19.28
N GLU A 76 -5.61 -12.35 18.04
CA GLU A 76 -6.62 -13.18 17.37
C GLU A 76 -5.97 -14.27 16.49
N GLY A 77 -5.93 -15.51 16.96
CA GLY A 77 -5.42 -16.66 16.19
C GLY A 77 -3.89 -16.70 16.06
N GLY A 78 -3.33 -17.90 15.88
CA GLY A 78 -1.88 -18.18 16.00
C GLY A 78 -0.96 -17.65 14.89
N LEU A 79 -1.41 -16.71 14.06
CA LEU A 79 -0.67 -16.16 12.91
C LEU A 79 -0.87 -14.63 12.82
N LEU A 80 -0.40 -13.90 13.83
CA LEU A 80 -0.29 -12.44 13.72
C LEU A 80 1.09 -12.07 13.18
N THR A 81 1.13 -11.29 12.10
CA THR A 81 2.35 -10.62 11.63
C THR A 81 2.40 -9.15 12.07
N ARG A 82 1.32 -8.61 12.63
CA ARG A 82 1.18 -7.20 13.04
C ARG A 82 1.22 -7.10 14.56
N GLY A 83 2.21 -6.39 15.10
CA GLY A 83 2.32 -6.14 16.54
C GLY A 83 1.67 -4.83 16.94
N LEU A 84 2.01 -3.74 16.25
CA LEU A 84 1.55 -2.41 16.63
C LEU A 84 1.42 -1.48 15.41
N PHE A 85 0.42 -0.61 15.47
CA PHE A 85 0.35 0.63 14.69
C PHE A 85 0.70 1.81 15.59
N ALA A 86 1.53 2.73 15.11
CA ALA A 86 1.90 3.94 15.86
C ALA A 86 1.58 5.20 15.04
N CYS A 87 1.13 6.23 15.75
CA CYS A 87 1.05 7.60 15.27
C CYS A 87 1.89 8.48 16.19
N VAL A 88 2.96 9.06 15.67
CA VAL A 88 3.86 9.95 16.39
C VAL A 88 3.60 11.37 15.92
N ILE A 89 3.20 12.23 16.85
CA ILE A 89 3.00 13.65 16.64
C ILE A 89 4.07 14.39 17.45
N ASP A 90 4.85 15.23 16.78
CA ASP A 90 5.79 16.11 17.48
C ASP A 90 5.02 17.22 18.21
N PRO A 91 5.12 17.30 19.55
CA PRO A 91 4.44 18.34 20.33
C PRO A 91 4.88 19.76 19.96
N ALA A 92 6.11 19.92 19.46
CA ALA A 92 6.64 21.21 19.03
C ALA A 92 6.17 21.61 17.62
N GLY A 93 5.57 20.68 16.86
CA GLY A 93 5.13 20.90 15.49
C GLY A 93 6.26 21.17 14.49
N VAL A 94 7.50 20.80 14.83
CA VAL A 94 8.69 20.97 14.00
C VAL A 94 8.81 19.81 13.03
N LEU A 95 8.60 18.59 13.51
CA LEU A 95 8.65 17.37 12.71
C LEU A 95 7.26 17.03 12.15
N PRO A 96 7.19 16.45 10.94
CA PRO A 96 5.92 15.99 10.39
C PRO A 96 5.32 14.89 11.28
N LYS A 97 3.99 14.81 11.31
CA LYS A 97 3.28 13.67 11.89
C LYS A 97 3.68 12.39 11.16
N ARG A 98 3.89 11.30 11.88
CA ARG A 98 4.36 10.04 11.31
C ARG A 98 3.46 8.89 11.71
N THR A 99 3.10 8.03 10.77
CA THR A 99 2.50 6.75 11.08
C THR A 99 3.31 5.61 10.52
N PHE A 100 3.30 4.48 11.21
CA PHE A 100 4.02 3.28 10.81
C PHE A 100 3.45 2.06 11.55
N VAL A 101 3.81 0.88 11.06
CA VAL A 101 3.50 -0.40 11.70
C VAL A 101 4.78 -1.13 12.08
N LEU A 102 4.69 -1.89 13.17
CA LEU A 102 5.71 -2.84 13.62
C LEU A 102 5.14 -4.26 13.57
N ASP A 103 5.96 -5.21 13.15
CA ASP A 103 5.63 -6.64 13.26
C ASP A 103 5.71 -7.12 14.72
N LEU A 104 5.40 -8.40 14.97
CA LEU A 104 5.44 -8.96 16.33
C LEU A 104 6.84 -8.93 16.96
N MET A 105 7.90 -9.15 16.18
CA MET A 105 9.28 -9.16 16.68
C MET A 105 9.70 -7.74 17.08
N GLN A 106 9.43 -6.78 16.20
CA GLN A 106 9.65 -5.36 16.46
C GLN A 106 8.80 -4.86 17.64
N PHE A 107 7.57 -5.34 17.78
CA PHE A 107 6.72 -5.03 18.94
C PHE A 107 7.28 -5.62 20.24
N ALA A 108 7.73 -6.87 20.25
CA ALA A 108 8.34 -7.48 21.43
C ALA A 108 9.62 -6.72 21.87
N GLU A 109 10.45 -6.32 20.91
CA GLU A 109 11.61 -5.45 21.16
C GLU A 109 11.20 -4.08 21.70
N THR A 110 10.12 -3.51 21.16
CA THR A 110 9.55 -2.23 21.61
C THR A 110 9.09 -2.34 23.07
N GLU A 111 8.35 -3.39 23.44
CA GLU A 111 7.92 -3.61 24.82
C GLU A 111 9.11 -3.75 25.77
N HIS A 112 10.14 -4.50 25.35
CA HIS A 112 11.35 -4.67 26.14
C HIS A 112 12.05 -3.32 26.36
N LEU A 113 12.24 -2.55 25.29
CA LEU A 113 12.88 -1.24 25.33
C LEU A 113 12.10 -0.25 26.21
N ALA A 114 10.78 -0.19 26.03
CA ALA A 114 9.90 0.68 26.80
C ALA A 114 10.00 0.39 28.31
N ARG A 115 9.99 -0.89 28.70
CA ARG A 115 10.15 -1.30 30.11
C ARG A 115 11.56 -1.04 30.64
N ALA A 116 12.58 -1.39 29.87
CA ALA A 116 13.99 -1.26 30.29
C ALA A 116 14.39 0.21 30.50
N ARG A 117 13.82 1.14 29.72
CA ARG A 117 14.16 2.58 29.77
C ARG A 117 13.05 3.46 30.33
N SER A 118 11.93 2.88 30.78
CA SER A 118 10.73 3.63 31.22
C SER A 118 10.26 4.68 30.19
N LEU A 119 10.32 4.33 28.90
CA LEU A 119 9.90 5.20 27.81
C LEU A 119 8.40 5.03 27.49
N PRO A 120 7.72 6.09 27.01
CA PRO A 120 6.42 5.96 26.37
C PRO A 120 6.48 4.96 25.19
N MET A 121 5.44 4.15 25.04
CA MET A 121 5.40 3.09 24.01
C MET A 121 5.60 3.64 22.59
N ALA A 122 5.03 4.81 22.28
CA ALA A 122 5.19 5.47 20.97
C ALA A 122 6.64 5.87 20.68
N GLU A 123 7.38 6.34 21.69
CA GLU A 123 8.79 6.72 21.56
C GLU A 123 9.67 5.48 21.37
N ALA A 124 9.46 4.45 22.18
CA ALA A 124 10.15 3.17 22.01
C ALA A 124 9.87 2.55 20.63
N ALA A 125 8.62 2.63 20.15
CA ALA A 125 8.23 2.10 18.85
C ALA A 125 8.93 2.84 17.72
N TYR A 126 9.07 4.17 17.83
CA TYR A 126 9.80 4.97 16.85
C TYR A 126 11.30 4.63 16.85
N GLU A 127 11.92 4.42 18.01
CA GLU A 127 13.32 3.98 18.07
C GLU A 127 13.54 2.64 17.34
N ILE A 128 12.70 1.64 17.61
CA ILE A 128 12.79 0.33 16.93
C ILE A 128 12.53 0.47 15.44
N PHE A 129 11.47 1.19 15.05
CA PHE A 129 11.17 1.48 13.66
C PHE A 129 12.37 2.09 12.93
N HIS A 130 12.93 3.18 13.47
CA HIS A 130 14.03 3.91 12.87
C HIS A 130 15.30 3.05 12.69
N ARG A 131 15.64 2.21 13.68
CA ARG A 131 16.80 1.31 13.59
C ARG A 131 16.69 0.33 12.42
N THR A 132 15.47 -0.10 12.11
CA THR A 132 15.20 -1.06 11.04
C THR A 132 15.14 -0.45 9.64
N LEU A 133 15.17 0.88 9.51
CA LEU A 133 15.13 1.53 8.20
C LEU A 133 16.43 1.37 7.42
N PRO A 134 16.39 1.41 6.07
CA PRO A 134 17.57 1.53 5.23
C PRO A 134 18.34 2.82 5.57
N ASP A 135 19.68 2.77 5.46
CA ASP A 135 20.52 3.91 5.83
C ASP A 135 20.25 5.14 4.97
N GLU A 136 19.94 4.97 3.68
CA GLU A 136 19.52 6.06 2.80
C GLU A 136 18.28 6.80 3.33
N LEU A 137 17.25 6.05 3.75
CA LEU A 137 16.04 6.66 4.30
C LEU A 137 16.32 7.34 5.64
N LYS A 138 17.19 6.78 6.50
CA LYS A 138 17.62 7.44 7.73
C LYS A 138 18.30 8.78 7.43
N GLU A 139 19.23 8.80 6.47
CA GLU A 139 19.91 10.03 6.06
C GLU A 139 18.94 11.09 5.52
N LYS A 140 17.93 10.69 4.75
CA LYS A 140 16.89 11.61 4.28
C LYS A 140 15.97 12.12 5.39
N LEU A 141 15.68 11.32 6.41
CA LEU A 141 14.85 11.74 7.54
C LEU A 141 15.49 12.85 8.38
N GLU A 142 16.82 12.94 8.37
CA GLU A 142 17.58 14.05 8.97
C GLU A 142 17.55 15.32 8.12
N GLN A 143 17.15 15.22 6.86
CA GLN A 143 17.04 16.36 5.95
C GLN A 143 15.66 17.00 6.02
N LYS A 144 15.62 18.33 5.87
CA LYS A 144 14.36 19.05 5.77
C LYS A 144 13.56 18.51 4.57
N ASN A 145 12.30 18.16 4.80
CA ASN A 145 11.38 17.63 3.79
C ASN A 145 11.95 16.44 3.01
N LEU A 146 12.62 15.49 3.69
CA LEU A 146 13.22 14.30 3.06
C LEU A 146 14.28 14.63 1.99
N GLY A 147 14.83 15.85 1.98
CA GLY A 147 15.77 16.27 0.95
C GLY A 147 15.14 16.56 -0.42
N LEU A 148 13.80 16.72 -0.49
CA LEU A 148 13.09 17.00 -1.75
C LEU A 148 13.67 18.23 -2.48
N ASP A 149 14.05 18.03 -3.75
CA ASP A 149 14.37 19.15 -4.64
C ASP A 149 13.10 19.78 -5.21
N TYR A 150 12.71 20.92 -4.63
CA TYR A 150 11.55 21.71 -5.04
C TYR A 150 11.55 22.17 -6.50
N ARG A 151 12.70 22.11 -7.20
CA ARG A 151 12.81 22.43 -8.63
C ARG A 151 12.38 21.25 -9.52
N MET A 152 12.45 20.04 -8.99
CA MET A 152 12.26 18.78 -9.71
C MET A 152 10.87 18.16 -9.47
N ILE A 153 10.21 18.52 -8.36
CA ILE A 153 8.88 17.99 -8.01
C ILE A 153 7.73 18.75 -8.70
N ASP A 154 6.56 18.12 -8.76
CA ASP A 154 5.35 18.74 -9.31
C ASP A 154 5.00 20.05 -8.59
N ARG A 155 4.58 21.06 -9.35
CA ARG A 155 4.28 22.41 -8.82
C ARG A 155 3.19 22.39 -7.75
N ALA A 156 2.23 21.46 -7.79
CA ALA A 156 1.21 21.33 -6.76
C ALA A 156 1.81 20.85 -5.42
N VAL A 157 2.78 19.93 -5.47
CA VAL A 157 3.52 19.45 -4.30
C VAL A 157 4.35 20.58 -3.70
N ALA A 158 5.11 21.28 -4.55
CA ALA A 158 5.95 22.40 -4.15
C ALA A 158 5.14 23.53 -3.49
N LYS A 159 3.91 23.79 -3.98
CA LYS A 159 3.00 24.79 -3.40
C LYS A 159 2.51 24.45 -1.98
N GLY A 160 2.50 23.16 -1.60
CA GLY A 160 2.14 22.75 -0.24
C GLY A 160 3.21 23.13 0.80
N GLY A 161 4.45 23.39 0.36
CA GLY A 161 5.55 23.78 1.25
C GLY A 161 6.16 22.59 1.98
N ASP A 162 6.29 22.71 3.29
CA ASP A 162 6.91 21.69 4.15
C ASP A 162 6.00 20.47 4.31
N ILE A 163 6.60 19.27 4.33
CA ILE A 163 5.90 18.01 4.61
C ILE A 163 5.22 18.12 5.98
N LYS A 164 3.93 17.81 6.03
CA LYS A 164 3.11 17.85 7.25
C LYS A 164 2.90 16.47 7.84
N TYR A 165 2.95 15.45 7.00
CA TYR A 165 2.69 14.08 7.41
C TYR A 165 3.44 13.08 6.53
N ILE A 166 3.87 11.98 7.13
CA ILE A 166 4.51 10.83 6.47
C ILE A 166 3.87 9.53 7.00
N ASP A 167 3.35 8.71 6.10
CA ASP A 167 2.98 7.32 6.40
C ASP A 167 4.08 6.39 5.89
N PHE A 168 4.72 5.66 6.79
CA PHE A 168 5.70 4.64 6.43
C PHE A 168 4.99 3.30 6.29
N ARG A 169 4.76 2.92 5.03
CA ARG A 169 4.05 1.71 4.68
C ARG A 169 5.04 0.58 4.51
N LYS A 170 5.03 -0.37 5.42
CA LYS A 170 5.72 -1.66 5.23
C LYS A 170 4.83 -2.57 4.41
N ASP A 171 5.43 -3.44 3.57
CA ASP A 171 4.70 -4.31 2.64
C ASP A 171 3.84 -5.40 3.30
N TRP A 172 3.63 -5.35 4.62
CA TRP A 172 2.80 -6.30 5.37
C TRP A 172 1.31 -6.00 5.33
N SER A 173 0.88 -4.95 4.63
CA SER A 173 -0.54 -4.70 4.38
C SER A 173 -0.98 -5.39 3.08
N PRO A 174 -1.74 -6.51 3.13
CA PRO A 174 -2.51 -7.03 1.98
C PRO A 174 -3.55 -6.02 1.44
N HIS A 175 -3.66 -4.82 2.02
CA HIS A 175 -4.65 -3.80 1.70
C HIS A 175 -4.11 -2.49 1.15
N PHE A 176 -2.85 -2.42 0.70
CA PHE A 176 -2.41 -1.28 -0.11
C PHE A 176 -2.02 -1.63 -1.54
N LYS A 177 -2.60 -0.85 -2.47
CA LYS A 177 -2.38 -0.80 -3.92
C LYS A 177 -2.28 -2.17 -4.58
N ARG A 178 -3.44 -2.80 -4.77
CA ARG A 178 -3.54 -3.97 -5.66
C ARG A 178 -3.48 -3.48 -7.09
N LEU A 179 -2.34 -3.66 -7.74
CA LEU A 179 -2.24 -3.50 -9.18
C LEU A 179 -2.87 -4.72 -9.83
N CYS A 180 -4.07 -4.52 -10.37
CA CYS A 180 -4.77 -5.54 -11.11
C CYS A 180 -4.49 -5.37 -12.61
N ILE A 181 -3.89 -6.40 -13.22
CA ILE A 181 -3.79 -6.46 -14.69
C ILE A 181 -5.13 -6.94 -15.22
N MET A 182 -5.78 -6.09 -16.01
CA MET A 182 -7.06 -6.41 -16.64
C MET A 182 -6.83 -7.14 -17.98
N PRO A 183 -7.83 -7.89 -18.50
CA PRO A 183 -7.69 -8.61 -19.76
C PRO A 183 -7.39 -7.70 -20.96
N ASP A 184 -7.77 -6.43 -20.88
CA ASP A 184 -7.52 -5.41 -21.90
C ASP A 184 -6.15 -4.72 -21.77
N GLY A 185 -5.31 -5.18 -20.84
CA GLY A 185 -3.98 -4.65 -20.59
C GLY A 185 -3.94 -3.39 -19.73
N ARG A 186 -5.08 -2.93 -19.20
CA ARG A 186 -5.07 -1.85 -18.21
C ARG A 186 -4.52 -2.34 -16.88
N LEU A 187 -3.72 -1.49 -16.24
CA LEU A 187 -3.43 -1.59 -14.83
C LEU A 187 -4.47 -0.77 -14.07
N VAL A 188 -5.20 -1.42 -13.17
CA VAL A 188 -6.19 -0.78 -12.31
C VAL A 188 -5.72 -0.93 -10.87
N GLU A 189 -5.72 0.18 -10.13
CA GLU A 189 -5.40 0.20 -8.71
C GLU A 189 -6.69 0.20 -7.90
N THR A 190 -6.76 -0.65 -6.87
CA THR A 190 -7.83 -0.60 -5.87
C THR A 190 -7.25 -0.38 -4.47
N GLY A 191 -7.92 0.45 -3.68
CA GLY A 191 -7.57 0.72 -2.28
C GLY A 191 -8.09 -0.37 -1.34
N GLY A 192 -9.42 -0.47 -1.22
CA GLY A 192 -10.10 -1.37 -0.26
C GLY A 192 -10.55 -2.72 -0.82
N LEU A 193 -10.90 -3.66 0.07
CA LEU A 193 -11.48 -4.96 -0.34
C LEU A 193 -12.87 -4.80 -0.96
N GLU A 194 -13.65 -3.82 -0.52
CA GLU A 194 -14.97 -3.50 -1.05
C GLU A 194 -14.88 -2.98 -2.48
N GLU A 195 -13.95 -2.05 -2.74
CA GLU A 195 -13.68 -1.53 -4.08
C GLU A 195 -13.17 -2.65 -5.00
N PHE A 196 -12.27 -3.50 -4.50
CA PHE A 196 -11.80 -4.68 -5.23
C PHE A 196 -12.95 -5.63 -5.57
N ALA A 197 -13.78 -5.99 -4.59
CA ALA A 197 -14.94 -6.87 -4.78
C ALA A 197 -15.91 -6.30 -5.82
N GLN A 198 -16.22 -5.00 -5.73
CA GLN A 198 -17.09 -4.30 -6.66
C GLN A 198 -16.52 -4.24 -8.08
N LEU A 199 -15.23 -3.88 -8.23
CA LEU A 199 -14.54 -3.86 -9.53
C LEU A 199 -14.61 -5.22 -10.21
N HIS A 200 -14.47 -6.28 -9.43
CA HIS A 200 -14.38 -7.62 -9.93
C HIS A 200 -15.72 -8.34 -10.07
N GLY A 201 -16.79 -7.82 -9.47
CA GLY A 201 -18.11 -8.45 -9.47
C GLY A 201 -18.14 -9.72 -8.60
N ILE A 202 -17.38 -9.72 -7.50
CA ILE A 202 -17.30 -10.82 -6.54
C ILE A 202 -17.78 -10.36 -5.16
N THR A 203 -18.04 -11.30 -4.26
CA THR A 203 -18.42 -10.98 -2.88
C THR A 203 -17.20 -10.54 -2.06
N LEU A 204 -17.44 -9.79 -0.98
CA LEU A 204 -16.38 -9.38 -0.05
C LEU A 204 -15.64 -10.59 0.56
N ALA A 205 -16.37 -11.68 0.86
CA ALA A 205 -15.79 -12.91 1.38
C ALA A 205 -14.83 -13.57 0.37
N GLN A 206 -15.25 -13.65 -0.90
CA GLN A 206 -14.39 -14.17 -1.97
C GLN A 206 -13.17 -13.28 -2.21
N ALA A 207 -13.35 -11.96 -2.18
CA ALA A 207 -12.25 -11.00 -2.28
C ALA A 207 -11.24 -11.21 -1.15
N LYS A 208 -11.71 -11.30 0.10
CA LYS A 208 -10.86 -11.54 1.26
C LYS A 208 -10.08 -12.84 1.12
N GLN A 209 -10.77 -13.94 0.83
CA GLN A 209 -10.14 -15.26 0.68
C GLN A 209 -9.07 -15.27 -0.43
N LEU A 210 -9.40 -14.78 -1.62
CA LEU A 210 -8.46 -14.77 -2.75
C LEU A 210 -7.20 -13.94 -2.47
N ILE A 211 -7.34 -12.83 -1.74
CA ILE A 211 -6.22 -11.94 -1.41
C ILE A 211 -5.34 -12.53 -0.32
N GLU A 212 -5.93 -13.17 0.70
CA GLU A 212 -5.20 -13.75 1.84
C GLU A 212 -4.54 -15.08 1.51
N GLU A 213 -5.19 -15.92 0.70
CA GLU A 213 -4.75 -17.30 0.42
C GLU A 213 -4.10 -17.44 -0.97
N GLY A 214 -4.29 -16.46 -1.87
CA GLY A 214 -3.91 -16.59 -3.26
C GLY A 214 -4.80 -17.58 -4.03
N GLY A 215 -4.38 -17.98 -5.22
CA GLY A 215 -5.10 -18.97 -6.03
C GLY A 215 -5.92 -18.36 -7.15
N THR A 216 -6.95 -19.06 -7.59
CA THR A 216 -7.81 -18.66 -8.70
C THR A 216 -9.28 -18.64 -8.31
N LEU A 217 -10.00 -17.62 -8.76
CA LEU A 217 -11.43 -17.49 -8.59
C LEU A 217 -12.10 -17.31 -9.95
N GLU A 218 -12.99 -18.23 -10.31
CA GLU A 218 -13.78 -18.11 -11.54
C GLU A 218 -14.88 -17.05 -11.36
N VAL A 219 -14.97 -16.13 -12.33
CA VAL A 219 -15.95 -15.04 -12.36
C VAL A 219 -16.67 -15.08 -13.71
N GLY A 220 -17.74 -15.87 -13.77
CA GLY A 220 -18.41 -16.19 -15.04
C GLY A 220 -17.49 -17.00 -15.95
N ALA A 221 -17.19 -16.48 -17.15
CA ALA A 221 -16.26 -17.12 -18.09
C ALA A 221 -14.80 -16.65 -17.91
N GLU A 222 -14.55 -15.71 -17.01
CA GLU A 222 -13.23 -15.15 -16.73
C GLU A 222 -12.66 -15.75 -15.44
N VAL A 223 -11.37 -15.54 -15.20
CA VAL A 223 -10.73 -15.95 -13.96
C VAL A 223 -9.93 -14.80 -13.37
N LEU A 224 -10.04 -14.64 -12.05
CA LEU A 224 -9.11 -13.85 -11.26
C LEU A 224 -8.04 -14.78 -10.72
N ALA A 225 -6.79 -14.47 -11.01
CA ALA A 225 -5.65 -15.13 -10.44
C ALA A 225 -4.99 -14.19 -9.45
N CYS A 226 -4.64 -14.73 -8.29
CA CYS A 226 -3.89 -14.04 -7.25
C CYS A 226 -2.66 -14.87 -6.92
N GLN A 227 -1.48 -14.29 -7.12
CA GLN A 227 -0.22 -14.86 -6.65
C GLN A 227 0.26 -14.04 -5.46
N ILE A 228 0.61 -14.73 -4.38
CA ILE A 228 1.25 -14.10 -3.23
C ILE A 228 2.76 -14.20 -3.44
N VAL A 229 3.40 -13.09 -3.77
CA VAL A 229 4.85 -12.99 -3.98
C VAL A 229 5.40 -12.10 -2.88
N ASN A 230 6.31 -12.62 -2.06
CA ASN A 230 6.91 -11.90 -0.92
C ASN A 230 5.86 -11.25 0.01
N GLY A 231 4.73 -11.92 0.22
CA GLY A 231 3.63 -11.41 1.05
C GLY A 231 2.71 -10.39 0.37
N GLN A 232 2.95 -10.03 -0.89
CA GLN A 232 2.08 -9.15 -1.68
C GLN A 232 1.19 -9.95 -2.62
N SER A 233 -0.11 -9.64 -2.59
CA SER A 233 -1.10 -10.18 -3.52
C SER A 233 -1.01 -9.48 -4.87
N SER A 234 -0.41 -10.15 -5.85
CA SER A 234 -0.41 -9.74 -7.26
C SER A 234 -1.63 -10.34 -7.95
N VAL A 235 -2.50 -9.49 -8.48
CA VAL A 235 -3.77 -9.92 -9.07
C VAL A 235 -3.77 -9.67 -10.58
N ALA A 236 -4.22 -10.67 -11.33
CA ALA A 236 -4.49 -10.53 -12.75
C ALA A 236 -5.83 -11.16 -13.10
N ARG A 237 -6.59 -10.47 -13.94
CA ARG A 237 -7.85 -10.96 -14.48
C ARG A 237 -7.64 -11.41 -15.92
N PHE A 238 -8.08 -12.62 -16.22
CA PHE A 238 -7.92 -13.24 -17.53
C PHE A 238 -9.27 -13.47 -18.18
N GLY A 239 -9.35 -13.14 -19.47
CA GLY A 239 -10.49 -13.51 -20.29
C GLY A 239 -10.57 -15.01 -20.54
N ALA A 240 -11.76 -15.48 -20.93
CA ALA A 240 -12.04 -16.90 -21.17
C ALA A 240 -11.02 -17.61 -22.07
N LYS A 241 -10.59 -16.94 -23.15
CA LYS A 241 -9.61 -17.49 -24.11
C LYS A 241 -8.24 -17.73 -23.47
N ASN A 242 -7.78 -16.80 -22.63
CA ASN A 242 -6.48 -16.92 -21.96
C ASN A 242 -6.53 -18.00 -20.88
N TYR A 243 -7.65 -18.11 -20.17
CA TYR A 243 -7.83 -19.16 -19.18
C TYR A 243 -7.87 -20.56 -19.80
N LEU A 244 -8.56 -20.74 -20.94
CA LEU A 244 -8.58 -21.99 -21.69
C LEU A 244 -7.16 -22.43 -22.10
N LYS A 245 -6.40 -21.50 -22.70
CA LYS A 245 -4.99 -21.75 -23.04
C LYS A 245 -4.16 -22.13 -21.83
N ALA A 246 -4.36 -21.48 -20.68
CA ALA A 246 -3.64 -21.80 -19.46
C ALA A 246 -4.00 -23.19 -18.93
N LYS A 247 -5.28 -23.61 -19.00
CA LYS A 247 -5.69 -24.98 -18.64
C LYS A 247 -5.03 -26.03 -19.55
N GLU A 248 -4.99 -25.79 -20.86
CA GLU A 248 -4.31 -26.67 -21.83
C GLU A 248 -2.80 -26.74 -21.58
N LEU A 249 -2.18 -25.60 -21.27
CA LEU A 249 -0.76 -25.49 -20.95
C LEU A 249 -0.41 -26.22 -19.65
N ALA A 250 -1.21 -26.02 -18.59
CA ALA A 250 -1.06 -26.72 -17.31
C ALA A 250 -1.16 -28.24 -17.49
N ALA A 251 -2.14 -28.72 -18.26
CA ALA A 251 -2.32 -30.14 -18.53
C ALA A 251 -1.19 -30.74 -19.38
N SER A 252 -0.72 -30.02 -20.41
CA SER A 252 0.31 -30.53 -21.33
C SER A 252 1.72 -30.52 -20.73
N LYS A 253 2.06 -29.50 -19.93
CA LYS A 253 3.38 -29.36 -19.29
C LYS A 253 3.43 -29.90 -17.86
N GLY A 254 2.30 -30.26 -17.26
CA GLY A 254 2.22 -30.72 -15.87
C GLY A 254 2.55 -29.64 -14.84
N VAL A 255 2.31 -28.36 -15.18
CA VAL A 255 2.62 -27.20 -14.32
C VAL A 255 1.38 -26.73 -13.56
N HIS A 256 1.58 -25.97 -12.48
CA HIS A 256 0.48 -25.39 -11.72
C HIS A 256 -0.28 -24.35 -12.57
N ILE A 257 -1.59 -24.23 -12.35
CA ILE A 257 -2.45 -23.34 -13.16
C ILE A 257 -2.03 -21.87 -13.08
N LEU A 258 -1.51 -21.41 -11.94
CA LEU A 258 -1.00 -20.05 -11.80
C LEU A 258 0.26 -19.82 -12.64
N ASP A 259 1.15 -20.81 -12.73
CA ASP A 259 2.37 -20.71 -13.56
C ASP A 259 2.00 -20.66 -15.05
N ALA A 260 1.04 -21.49 -15.45
CA ALA A 260 0.51 -21.47 -16.81
C ALA A 260 -0.18 -20.14 -17.15
N LEU A 261 -0.93 -19.55 -16.21
CA LEU A 261 -1.54 -18.24 -16.37
C LEU A 261 -0.49 -17.13 -16.50
N SER A 262 0.59 -17.17 -15.70
CA SER A 262 1.71 -16.23 -15.83
C SER A 262 2.42 -16.35 -17.18
N GLU A 263 2.65 -17.57 -17.68
CA GLU A 263 3.23 -17.78 -19.01
C GLU A 263 2.30 -17.25 -20.12
N VAL A 264 0.99 -17.47 -20.00
CA VAL A 264 0.01 -16.93 -20.97
C VAL A 264 -0.03 -15.40 -20.92
N ALA A 265 -0.01 -14.79 -19.73
CA ALA A 265 0.02 -13.33 -19.56
C ALA A 265 1.28 -12.72 -20.19
N TYR A 266 2.45 -13.29 -19.90
CA TYR A 266 3.74 -12.80 -20.39
C TYR A 266 3.82 -12.82 -21.92
N ASN A 267 3.22 -13.83 -22.55
CA ASN A 267 3.17 -13.97 -24.00
C ASN A 267 2.00 -13.22 -24.65
N ASP A 268 1.11 -12.59 -23.86
CA ASP A 268 0.01 -11.78 -24.38
C ASP A 268 0.42 -10.29 -24.45
N PRO A 269 0.69 -9.74 -25.66
CA PRO A 269 1.13 -8.36 -25.81
C PRO A 269 0.07 -7.33 -25.41
N VAL A 270 -1.21 -7.74 -25.30
CA VAL A 270 -2.26 -6.87 -24.77
C VAL A 270 -2.12 -6.77 -23.26
N MET A 271 -2.00 -7.89 -22.54
CA MET A 271 -1.87 -7.89 -21.08
C MET A 271 -0.58 -7.21 -20.60
N MET A 272 0.54 -7.41 -21.31
CA MET A 272 1.82 -6.78 -20.96
C MET A 272 1.88 -5.27 -21.22
N ARG A 273 0.92 -4.72 -21.97
CA ARG A 273 0.93 -3.30 -22.36
C ARG A 273 0.94 -2.34 -21.17
N GLY A 274 0.22 -2.67 -20.10
CA GLY A 274 0.15 -1.86 -18.88
C GLY A 274 1.48 -1.88 -18.11
N LEU A 275 2.08 -3.06 -17.96
CA LEU A 275 3.36 -3.26 -17.26
C LEU A 275 4.53 -2.57 -17.96
N VAL A 276 4.63 -2.72 -19.29
CA VAL A 276 5.67 -2.06 -20.11
C VAL A 276 5.61 -0.54 -19.99
N ARG A 277 4.41 0.05 -19.91
CA ARG A 277 4.25 1.49 -19.69
C ARG A 277 4.69 1.93 -18.29
N LYS A 278 4.49 1.08 -17.27
CA LYS A 278 4.92 1.35 -15.89
C LYS A 278 6.45 1.38 -15.80
N GLU A 279 7.13 0.38 -16.36
CA GLU A 279 8.60 0.32 -16.43
C GLU A 279 9.20 1.56 -17.13
N LEU A 280 8.59 1.99 -18.23
CA LEU A 280 9.02 3.20 -18.96
C LEU A 280 8.74 4.52 -18.21
N SER A 281 7.83 4.52 -17.25
CA SER A 281 7.48 5.71 -16.44
C SER A 281 8.12 5.74 -15.04
N GLY A 282 8.63 4.60 -14.55
CA GLY A 282 9.28 4.47 -13.24
C GLY A 282 10.81 4.59 -13.30
N GLY A 283 11.40 4.63 -14.49
CA GLY A 283 12.83 4.88 -14.68
C GLY A 283 13.11 6.33 -15.09
N ARG A 284 13.13 7.24 -14.12
CA ARG A 284 13.92 8.50 -14.10
C ARG A 284 13.65 9.33 -12.86
#